data_AF-T0C2L1-F1
#
_entry.id   AF-T0C2L1-F1
#
_cell.length_a   1.000
_cell.length_b   1.000
_cell.length_c   1.000
_cell.angle_alpha   90.00
_cell.angle_beta   90.00
_cell.angle_gamma   90.00
#
_symmetry.space_group_name_H-M   'P 1'
#
loop_
_entity.id
_entity.type
_entity.pdbx_description
1 polymer ?
#
loop_
_entity_poly.entity_id
_entity_poly.type
_entity_poly.pdbx_seq_one_letter_code
_entity_poly.pdbx_strand_id
1 'polypeptide(L)'
;MELIKESAQAIPAKSLSFLDIHSYEIKQSRSNLKVPVINGVHLHSNYHPAKEAKKLIANIEHQLKENKNLLILGLGFAYHVYEACKLLETYHGQDYKVIVIEPNEQTYTECIKNNLFPNKNIEVYATDNVESIYKEKNVASFLSQKPTILTHAPSFSLYNTFYKAFLDFEASDKISDCIEHIKSSELKALLYNAEQDKSIDQYIESSIYQTNQFKNKNDFLLLAFDAVIKQG
;
A
#
# COMPACT_ATOMS: atom_id res chain seq x y z
N MET A 1 -8.36 41.60 -14.72
CA MET A 1 -8.66 40.39 -15.52
C MET A 1 -8.13 39.22 -14.71
N GLU A 2 -9.05 38.46 -14.12
CA GLU A 2 -8.84 37.53 -13.01
C GLU A 2 -7.89 36.38 -13.36
N LEU A 3 -6.90 36.16 -12.49
CA LEU A 3 -6.14 34.92 -12.43
C LEU A 3 -6.92 33.94 -11.54
N ILE A 4 -7.43 32.89 -12.19
CA ILE A 4 -8.13 31.77 -11.56
C ILE A 4 -7.16 31.10 -10.58
N LYS A 5 -7.45 31.22 -9.27
CA LYS A 5 -6.92 30.32 -8.25
C LYS A 5 -7.74 29.04 -8.32
N GLU A 6 -7.23 28.00 -8.97
CA GLU A 6 -7.70 26.64 -8.72
C GLU A 6 -7.19 26.23 -7.34
N SER A 7 -8.03 26.46 -6.33
CA SER A 7 -7.86 25.89 -5.00
C SER A 7 -7.94 24.38 -5.11
N ALA A 8 -6.90 23.68 -4.67
CA ALA A 8 -6.94 22.26 -4.38
C ALA A 8 -8.12 22.01 -3.42
N GLN A 9 -9.22 21.50 -3.97
CA GLN A 9 -10.36 21.07 -3.17
C GLN A 9 -9.92 19.80 -2.43
N ALA A 10 -9.69 19.93 -1.13
CA ALA A 10 -9.58 18.80 -0.23
C ALA A 10 -10.83 17.92 -0.42
N ILE A 11 -10.62 16.71 -0.96
CA ILE A 11 -11.69 15.75 -1.18
C ILE A 11 -12.20 15.32 0.21
N PRO A 12 -13.46 15.60 0.57
CA PRO A 12 -13.95 15.26 1.89
C PRO A 12 -13.94 13.74 2.05
N ALA A 13 -13.48 13.27 3.22
CA ALA A 13 -13.47 11.87 3.67
C ALA A 13 -14.89 11.32 3.89
N LYS A 14 -15.72 11.36 2.85
CA LYS A 14 -17.02 10.71 2.78
C LYS A 14 -16.84 9.44 1.95
N SER A 15 -16.58 8.33 2.64
CA SER A 15 -16.94 6.97 2.20
C SER A 15 -16.79 6.73 0.69
N LEU A 16 -15.57 6.78 0.18
CA LEU A 16 -15.27 6.21 -1.13
C LEU A 16 -15.38 4.68 -0.96
N SER A 17 -16.57 4.10 -1.14
CA SER A 17 -16.60 2.67 -1.46
C SER A 17 -16.08 2.57 -2.89
N PHE A 18 -14.81 2.24 -3.04
CA PHE A 18 -14.20 2.09 -4.37
C PHE A 18 -14.73 0.86 -5.12
N LEU A 19 -15.56 0.07 -4.45
CA LEU A 19 -16.16 -1.15 -4.96
C LEU A 19 -17.55 -0.87 -5.55
N ASP A 20 -17.69 -1.10 -6.85
CA ASP A 20 -18.99 -1.17 -7.52
C ASP A 20 -19.22 -2.63 -7.95
N ILE A 21 -19.59 -3.50 -7.01
CA ILE A 21 -19.74 -4.96 -7.24
C ILE A 21 -21.23 -5.32 -7.22
N HIS A 22 -21.76 -5.74 -8.36
CA HIS A 22 -23.16 -6.18 -8.51
C HIS A 22 -23.29 -7.69 -8.72
N SER A 23 -22.20 -8.36 -9.12
CA SER A 23 -22.15 -9.81 -9.21
C SER A 23 -20.78 -10.36 -8.86
N TYR A 24 -20.77 -11.50 -8.16
CA TYR A 24 -19.59 -12.26 -7.85
C TYR A 24 -19.89 -13.75 -7.99
N GLU A 25 -19.15 -14.44 -8.84
CA GLU A 25 -19.28 -15.88 -9.05
C GLU A 25 -17.90 -16.55 -9.11
N ILE A 26 -17.83 -17.80 -8.67
CA ILE A 26 -16.64 -18.64 -8.89
C ILE A 26 -16.97 -19.62 -10.01
N LYS A 27 -16.26 -19.49 -11.13
CA LYS A 27 -16.37 -20.41 -12.27
C LYS A 27 -15.20 -21.37 -12.32
N GLN A 28 -15.40 -22.53 -12.91
CA GLN A 28 -14.33 -23.48 -13.19
C GLN A 28 -13.77 -23.24 -14.60
N SER A 29 -12.45 -23.10 -14.70
CA SER A 29 -11.73 -23.03 -15.98
C SER A 29 -11.71 -24.39 -16.66
N ARG A 30 -11.35 -24.42 -17.95
CA ARG A 30 -11.18 -25.69 -18.70
C ARG A 30 -10.08 -26.60 -18.12
N SER A 31 -9.12 -26.03 -17.39
CA SER A 31 -8.09 -26.79 -16.66
C SER A 31 -8.52 -27.14 -15.23
N ASN A 32 -9.82 -27.11 -14.92
CA ASN A 32 -10.42 -27.41 -13.61
C ASN A 32 -10.02 -26.50 -12.44
N LEU A 33 -9.33 -25.38 -12.71
CA LEU A 33 -8.98 -24.38 -11.71
C LEU A 33 -10.11 -23.36 -11.52
N LYS A 34 -10.36 -22.92 -10.29
CA LYS A 34 -11.39 -21.93 -9.97
C LYS A 34 -10.96 -20.52 -10.39
N VAL A 35 -11.89 -19.73 -10.88
CA VAL A 35 -11.65 -18.36 -11.36
C VAL A 35 -12.82 -17.49 -10.90
N PRO A 36 -12.56 -16.46 -10.08
CA PRO A 36 -13.55 -15.45 -9.78
C PRO A 36 -13.93 -14.68 -11.04
N VAL A 37 -15.22 -14.42 -11.16
CA VAL A 37 -15.78 -13.53 -12.17
C VAL A 37 -16.61 -12.49 -11.44
N ILE A 38 -16.25 -11.22 -11.66
CA ILE A 38 -16.84 -10.09 -10.93
C ILE A 38 -17.38 -9.13 -11.96
N ASN A 39 -18.67 -8.81 -11.89
CA ASN A 39 -19.36 -8.01 -12.90
C ASN A 39 -19.14 -8.53 -14.35
N GLY A 40 -19.03 -9.85 -14.50
CA GLY A 40 -18.73 -10.49 -15.79
C GLY A 40 -17.25 -10.47 -16.23
N VAL A 41 -16.36 -9.84 -15.47
CA VAL A 41 -14.91 -9.82 -15.73
C VAL A 41 -14.25 -11.04 -15.09
N HIS A 42 -13.64 -11.88 -15.90
CA HIS A 42 -12.82 -12.99 -15.41
C HIS A 42 -11.50 -12.48 -14.85
N LEU A 43 -11.19 -12.80 -13.58
CA LEU A 43 -9.92 -12.39 -12.99
C LEU A 43 -8.73 -13.20 -13.50
N HIS A 44 -8.94 -14.34 -14.14
CA HIS A 44 -7.90 -15.09 -14.85
C HIS A 44 -8.48 -15.73 -16.12
N SER A 45 -7.60 -16.23 -16.99
CA SER A 45 -7.96 -17.01 -18.17
C SER A 45 -8.92 -18.15 -17.82
N ASN A 46 -10.08 -18.18 -18.46
CA ASN A 46 -11.02 -19.29 -18.35
C ASN A 46 -10.49 -20.61 -18.98
N TYR A 47 -9.35 -20.58 -19.67
CA TYR A 47 -8.71 -21.76 -20.24
C TYR A 47 -7.66 -22.36 -19.30
N HIS A 48 -6.62 -21.61 -18.93
CA HIS A 48 -5.47 -22.10 -18.16
C HIS A 48 -4.88 -21.02 -17.22
N PRO A 49 -5.51 -20.72 -16.07
CA PRO A 49 -5.06 -19.69 -15.13
C PRO A 49 -3.60 -19.85 -14.69
N ALA A 50 -3.15 -21.08 -14.40
CA ALA A 50 -1.78 -21.33 -13.97
C ALA A 50 -0.72 -21.02 -15.06
N LYS A 51 -1.05 -21.21 -16.35
CA LYS A 51 -0.13 -20.86 -17.45
C LYS A 51 -0.01 -19.36 -17.63
N GLU A 52 -1.12 -18.64 -17.47
CA GLU A 52 -1.13 -17.18 -17.48
C GLU A 52 -0.28 -16.62 -16.33
N ALA A 53 -0.50 -17.11 -15.11
CA ALA A 53 0.28 -16.73 -13.93
C ALA A 53 1.79 -16.91 -14.14
N LYS A 54 2.22 -18.07 -14.67
CA LYS A 54 3.63 -18.32 -14.99
C LYS A 54 4.20 -17.31 -15.98
N LYS A 55 3.46 -17.01 -17.05
CA LYS A 55 3.89 -16.03 -18.06
C LYS A 55 3.99 -14.63 -17.45
N LEU A 56 3.04 -14.25 -16.61
CA LEU A 56 3.04 -12.97 -15.93
C LEU A 56 4.29 -12.81 -15.05
N ILE A 57 4.61 -13.82 -14.26
CA ILE A 57 5.79 -13.80 -13.36
C ILE A 57 7.11 -13.87 -14.13
N ALA A 58 7.17 -14.60 -15.25
CA ALA A 58 8.38 -14.67 -16.08
C ALA A 58 8.82 -13.29 -16.60
N ASN A 59 7.87 -12.36 -16.82
CA ASN A 59 8.18 -11.00 -17.27
C ASN A 59 8.95 -10.17 -16.23
N ILE A 60 8.88 -10.54 -14.95
CA ILE A 60 9.52 -9.83 -13.83
C ILE A 60 10.58 -10.66 -13.10
N GLU A 61 10.95 -11.83 -13.64
CA GLU A 61 11.86 -12.79 -13.01
C GLU A 61 13.20 -12.14 -12.60
N HIS A 62 13.78 -11.32 -13.48
CA HIS A 62 15.04 -10.61 -13.18
C HIS A 62 14.90 -9.70 -11.95
N GLN A 63 13.81 -8.95 -11.86
CA GLN A 63 13.55 -8.04 -10.73
C GLN A 63 13.32 -8.83 -9.44
N LEU A 64 12.67 -10.00 -9.50
CA LEU A 64 12.49 -10.88 -8.35
C LEU A 64 13.79 -11.55 -7.90
N LYS A 65 14.75 -11.73 -8.81
CA LYS A 65 16.09 -12.22 -8.45
C LYS A 65 16.90 -11.18 -7.69
N GLU A 66 16.76 -9.90 -8.04
CA GLU A 66 17.50 -8.80 -7.40
C GLU A 66 16.81 -8.26 -6.13
N ASN A 67 15.49 -8.37 -6.06
CA ASN A 67 14.68 -7.81 -4.98
C ASN A 67 13.78 -8.87 -4.34
N LYS A 68 13.98 -9.10 -3.05
CA LYS A 68 13.21 -10.05 -2.23
C LYS A 68 11.85 -9.51 -1.77
N ASN A 69 11.54 -8.24 -2.06
CA ASN A 69 10.30 -7.59 -1.67
C ASN A 69 9.39 -7.41 -2.90
N LEU A 70 8.18 -7.95 -2.84
CA LEU A 70 7.21 -7.89 -3.93
C LEU A 70 5.87 -7.32 -3.46
N LEU A 71 5.43 -6.24 -4.10
CA LEU A 71 4.10 -5.68 -3.96
C LEU A 71 3.23 -6.15 -5.13
N ILE A 72 2.07 -6.74 -4.84
CA ILE A 72 1.12 -7.20 -5.86
C ILE A 72 -0.16 -6.39 -5.75
N LEU A 73 -0.54 -5.72 -6.83
CA LEU A 73 -1.82 -5.01 -6.95
C LEU A 73 -2.85 -5.93 -7.60
N GLY A 74 -3.68 -6.55 -6.76
CA GLY A 74 -4.72 -7.49 -7.17
C GLY A 74 -4.40 -8.94 -6.83
N LEU A 75 -5.31 -9.57 -6.09
CA LEU A 75 -5.18 -10.98 -5.68
C LEU A 75 -5.60 -11.94 -6.79
N GLY A 76 -6.62 -11.57 -7.59
CA GLY A 76 -7.15 -12.44 -8.64
C GLY A 76 -7.71 -13.72 -8.03
N PHE A 77 -6.95 -14.81 -8.11
CA PHE A 77 -7.18 -16.01 -7.29
C PHE A 77 -5.87 -16.65 -6.81
N ALA A 78 -4.89 -15.79 -6.49
CA ALA A 78 -3.57 -16.10 -5.97
C ALA A 78 -2.65 -16.95 -6.87
N TYR A 79 -3.00 -17.24 -8.12
CA TYR A 79 -2.16 -18.06 -9.00
C TYR A 79 -0.81 -17.41 -9.32
N HIS A 80 -0.80 -16.10 -9.60
CA HIS A 80 0.45 -15.35 -9.79
C HIS A 80 1.23 -15.16 -8.50
N VAL A 81 0.53 -14.99 -7.36
CA VAL A 81 1.17 -14.93 -6.03
C VAL A 81 1.94 -16.23 -5.77
N TYR A 82 1.31 -17.38 -6.03
CA TYR A 82 1.93 -18.69 -5.87
C TYR A 82 3.17 -18.88 -6.75
N GLU A 83 3.09 -18.52 -8.03
CA GLU A 83 4.24 -18.62 -8.94
C GLU A 83 5.36 -17.63 -8.56
N ALA A 84 5.03 -16.44 -8.07
CA ALA A 84 6.02 -15.48 -7.58
C ALA A 84 6.75 -16.01 -6.34
N CYS A 85 6.03 -16.58 -5.37
CA CYS A 85 6.62 -17.16 -4.17
C CYS A 85 7.60 -18.28 -4.48
N LYS A 86 7.33 -19.13 -5.49
CA LYS A 86 8.28 -20.18 -5.91
C LYS A 86 9.61 -19.59 -6.37
N LEU A 87 9.58 -18.54 -7.18
CA LEU A 87 10.80 -17.91 -7.68
C LEU A 87 11.53 -17.19 -6.56
N LEU A 88 10.82 -16.43 -5.73
CA LEU A 88 11.40 -15.76 -4.57
C LEU A 88 12.04 -16.75 -3.60
N GLU A 89 11.40 -17.90 -3.35
CA GLU A 89 11.96 -18.97 -2.52
C GLU A 89 13.18 -19.62 -3.16
N THR A 90 13.20 -19.75 -4.49
CA THR A 90 14.35 -20.25 -5.24
C THR A 90 15.57 -19.31 -5.14
N TYR A 91 15.36 -17.99 -5.18
CA TYR A 91 16.44 -17.01 -5.17
C TYR A 91 16.88 -16.57 -3.77
N HIS A 92 15.94 -16.48 -2.82
CA HIS A 92 16.15 -15.86 -1.50
C HIS A 92 15.84 -16.80 -0.33
N GLY A 93 15.48 -18.06 -0.59
CA GLY A 93 15.09 -19.01 0.46
C GLY A 93 13.84 -18.52 1.20
N GLN A 94 13.89 -18.48 2.53
CA GLN A 94 12.76 -17.97 3.34
C GLN A 94 12.82 -16.45 3.58
N ASP A 95 13.88 -15.77 3.14
CA ASP A 95 14.09 -14.33 3.34
C ASP A 95 13.50 -13.52 2.18
N TYR A 96 12.17 -13.48 2.12
CA TYR A 96 11.44 -12.61 1.19
C TYR A 96 10.11 -12.18 1.81
N LYS A 97 9.53 -11.10 1.28
CA LYS A 97 8.21 -10.63 1.70
C LYS A 97 7.35 -10.27 0.50
N VAL A 98 6.12 -10.77 0.51
CA VAL A 98 5.09 -10.45 -0.48
C VAL A 98 3.95 -9.73 0.22
N ILE A 99 3.63 -8.51 -0.22
CA ILE A 99 2.41 -7.81 0.18
C ILE A 99 1.45 -7.79 -1.01
N VAL A 100 0.20 -8.20 -0.78
CA VAL A 100 -0.87 -8.16 -1.79
C VAL A 100 -1.93 -7.18 -1.34
N ILE A 101 -2.30 -6.24 -2.23
CA ILE A 101 -3.39 -5.30 -2.01
C ILE A 101 -4.60 -5.74 -2.85
N GLU A 102 -5.70 -6.06 -2.17
CA GLU A 102 -6.94 -6.52 -2.79
C GLU A 102 -8.13 -5.77 -2.19
N PRO A 103 -8.81 -4.89 -2.95
CA PRO A 103 -9.90 -4.11 -2.37
C PRO A 103 -11.13 -4.95 -2.07
N ASN A 104 -11.35 -6.08 -2.75
CA ASN A 104 -12.51 -6.92 -2.52
C ASN A 104 -12.23 -8.04 -1.50
N GLU A 105 -12.73 -7.84 -0.27
CA GLU A 105 -12.63 -8.82 0.82
C GLU A 105 -13.24 -10.20 0.47
N GLN A 106 -14.26 -10.24 -0.39
CA GLN A 106 -14.84 -11.51 -0.84
C GLN A 106 -13.82 -12.35 -1.63
N THR A 107 -13.01 -11.73 -2.49
CA THR A 107 -11.93 -12.41 -3.22
C THR A 107 -10.93 -13.04 -2.25
N TYR A 108 -10.50 -12.27 -1.25
CA TYR A 108 -9.57 -12.75 -0.23
C TYR A 108 -10.15 -13.93 0.57
N THR A 109 -11.40 -13.79 1.03
CA THR A 109 -12.11 -14.82 1.79
C THR A 109 -12.21 -16.12 1.00
N GLU A 110 -12.49 -16.05 -0.30
CA GLU A 110 -12.53 -17.23 -1.16
C GLU A 110 -11.14 -17.86 -1.33
N CYS A 111 -10.06 -17.07 -1.45
CA CYS A 111 -8.70 -17.62 -1.47
C CYS A 111 -8.33 -18.37 -0.18
N ILE A 112 -8.74 -17.84 0.99
CA ILE A 112 -8.55 -18.50 2.28
C ILE A 112 -9.32 -19.81 2.35
N LYS A 113 -10.61 -19.81 2.01
CA LYS A 113 -11.46 -21.02 2.00
C LYS A 113 -10.90 -22.14 1.11
N ASN A 114 -10.18 -21.77 0.05
CA ASN A 114 -9.58 -22.70 -0.89
C ASN A 114 -8.10 -23.02 -0.58
N ASN A 115 -7.56 -22.57 0.56
CA ASN A 115 -6.17 -22.80 0.98
C ASN A 115 -5.13 -22.42 -0.09
N LEU A 116 -5.30 -21.27 -0.74
CA LEU A 116 -4.47 -20.87 -1.89
C LEU A 116 -3.17 -20.15 -1.51
N PHE A 117 -2.95 -19.87 -0.23
CA PHE A 117 -1.74 -19.21 0.24
C PHE A 117 -0.68 -20.23 0.64
N PRO A 118 0.48 -20.26 -0.04
CA PRO A 118 1.49 -21.30 0.16
C PRO A 118 2.27 -21.20 1.47
N ASN A 119 2.43 -19.99 2.05
CA ASN A 119 3.30 -19.79 3.21
C ASN A 119 3.02 -18.46 3.95
N LYS A 120 3.74 -18.26 5.04
CA LYS A 120 3.66 -17.11 5.95
C LYS A 120 4.31 -15.82 5.46
N ASN A 121 5.03 -15.85 4.33
CA ASN A 121 5.73 -14.67 3.79
C ASN A 121 4.79 -13.78 2.96
N ILE A 122 3.51 -14.15 2.88
CA ILE A 122 2.47 -13.41 2.19
C ILE A 122 1.61 -12.69 3.22
N GLU A 123 1.47 -11.39 3.04
CA GLU A 123 0.57 -10.54 3.81
C GLU A 123 -0.45 -9.93 2.84
N VAL A 124 -1.74 -10.13 3.09
CA VAL A 124 -2.82 -9.62 2.23
C VAL A 124 -3.58 -8.53 2.98
N TYR A 125 -3.64 -7.35 2.38
CA TYR A 125 -4.48 -6.26 2.86
C TYR A 125 -5.74 -6.22 2.01
N ALA A 126 -6.81 -6.78 2.59
CA ALA A 126 -8.11 -6.94 1.96
C ALA A 126 -9.06 -5.82 2.38
N THR A 127 -8.98 -4.66 1.73
CA THR A 127 -9.78 -3.47 2.12
C THR A 127 -9.89 -2.48 0.97
N ASP A 128 -11.04 -1.84 0.84
CA ASP A 128 -11.26 -0.73 -0.10
C ASP A 128 -10.81 0.63 0.47
N ASN A 129 -10.33 0.68 1.72
CA ASN A 129 -9.85 1.92 2.34
C ASN A 129 -8.33 2.06 2.19
N VAL A 130 -7.90 2.90 1.24
CA VAL A 130 -6.47 3.21 1.00
C VAL A 130 -5.76 3.72 2.26
N GLU A 131 -6.38 4.65 3.00
CA GLU A 131 -5.78 5.26 4.19
C GLU A 131 -5.48 4.20 5.27
N SER A 132 -6.38 3.22 5.42
CA SER A 132 -6.19 2.12 6.37
C SER A 132 -4.93 1.29 6.05
N ILE A 133 -4.59 1.13 4.77
CA ILE A 133 -3.40 0.40 4.32
C ILE A 133 -2.12 1.18 4.70
N TYR A 134 -2.12 2.50 4.52
CA TYR A 134 -0.95 3.32 4.83
C TYR A 134 -0.74 3.55 6.34
N LYS A 135 -1.79 3.42 7.16
CA LYS A 135 -1.67 3.43 8.63
C LYS A 135 -0.92 2.22 9.18
N GLU A 136 -0.80 1.15 8.39
CA GLU A 136 -0.09 -0.06 8.79
C GLU A 136 1.42 0.15 8.68
N LYS A 137 2.10 0.22 9.83
CA LYS A 137 3.56 0.43 9.91
C LYS A 137 4.33 -0.58 9.05
N ASN A 138 3.85 -1.82 9.00
CA ASN A 138 4.46 -2.88 8.20
C ASN A 138 4.41 -2.59 6.70
N VAL A 139 3.33 -1.97 6.21
CA VAL A 139 3.20 -1.54 4.82
C VAL A 139 4.12 -0.35 4.56
N ALA A 140 4.04 0.69 5.37
CA ALA A 140 4.88 1.88 5.19
C ALA A 140 6.38 1.54 5.19
N SER A 141 6.83 0.71 6.15
CA SER A 141 8.21 0.23 6.21
C SER A 141 8.60 -0.73 5.08
N PHE A 142 7.63 -1.40 4.45
CA PHE A 142 7.87 -2.26 3.31
C PHE A 142 7.99 -1.44 2.03
N LEU A 143 7.10 -0.47 1.82
CA LEU A 143 7.13 0.43 0.66
C LEU A 143 8.42 1.27 0.61
N SER A 144 8.94 1.69 1.77
CA SER A 144 10.22 2.40 1.84
C SER A 144 11.43 1.57 1.39
N GLN A 145 11.30 0.23 1.36
CA GLN A 145 12.32 -0.67 0.82
C GLN A 145 12.24 -0.82 -0.72
N LYS A 146 11.40 -0.02 -1.39
CA LYS A 146 11.25 0.01 -2.86
C LYS A 146 10.98 -1.40 -3.43
N PRO A 147 9.86 -2.04 -3.06
CA PRO A 147 9.53 -3.38 -3.54
C PRO A 147 9.34 -3.39 -5.06
N THR A 148 9.60 -4.52 -5.69
CA THR A 148 9.17 -4.77 -7.07
C THR A 148 7.64 -4.74 -7.10
N ILE A 149 7.06 -4.00 -8.04
CA ILE A 149 5.59 -3.88 -8.16
C ILE A 149 5.12 -4.76 -9.32
N LEU A 150 4.15 -5.64 -9.03
CA LEU A 150 3.43 -6.43 -10.01
C LEU A 150 1.96 -6.02 -10.04
N THR A 151 1.47 -5.67 -11.22
CA THR A 151 0.04 -5.38 -11.43
C THR A 151 -0.67 -6.58 -12.03
N HIS A 152 -1.73 -7.03 -11.37
CA HIS A 152 -2.61 -8.05 -11.93
C HIS A 152 -3.68 -7.37 -12.80
N ALA A 153 -3.45 -7.36 -14.12
CA ALA A 153 -4.20 -6.50 -15.05
C ALA A 153 -5.75 -6.60 -14.95
N PRO A 154 -6.37 -7.80 -14.81
CA PRO A 154 -7.82 -7.90 -14.62
C PRO A 154 -8.31 -7.20 -13.34
N SER A 155 -7.66 -7.47 -12.19
CA SER A 155 -7.98 -6.82 -10.92
C SER A 155 -7.73 -5.31 -10.99
N PHE A 156 -6.61 -4.90 -11.57
CA PHE A 156 -6.24 -3.49 -11.68
C PHE A 156 -7.24 -2.70 -12.54
N SER A 157 -7.73 -3.31 -13.63
CA SER A 157 -8.73 -2.69 -14.49
C SER A 157 -10.08 -2.59 -13.79
N LEU A 158 -10.47 -3.64 -13.06
CA LEU A 158 -11.74 -3.69 -12.32
C LEU A 158 -11.78 -2.65 -11.18
N TYR A 159 -10.68 -2.47 -10.46
CA TYR A 159 -10.58 -1.56 -9.32
C TYR A 159 -9.65 -0.37 -9.60
N ASN A 160 -9.73 0.18 -10.82
CA ASN A 160 -8.79 1.19 -11.31
C ASN A 160 -8.70 2.42 -10.40
N THR A 161 -9.85 2.94 -9.96
CA THR A 161 -9.93 4.12 -9.09
C THR A 161 -9.26 3.87 -7.76
N PHE A 162 -9.45 2.69 -7.17
CA PHE A 162 -8.80 2.29 -5.92
C PHE A 162 -7.28 2.23 -6.08
N TYR A 163 -6.78 1.52 -7.09
CA TYR A 163 -5.33 1.36 -7.23
C TYR A 163 -4.61 2.65 -7.62
N LYS A 164 -5.26 3.54 -8.39
CA LYS A 164 -4.74 4.89 -8.62
C LYS A 164 -4.69 5.68 -7.32
N ALA A 165 -5.78 5.70 -6.56
CA ALA A 165 -5.80 6.37 -5.25
C ALA A 165 -4.75 5.80 -4.28
N PHE A 166 -4.48 4.49 -4.33
CA PHE A 166 -3.40 3.86 -3.58
C PHE A 166 -2.02 4.31 -4.04
N LEU A 167 -1.74 4.29 -5.34
CA LEU A 167 -0.43 4.68 -5.88
C LEU A 167 -0.14 6.18 -5.75
N ASP A 168 -1.17 7.01 -5.85
CA ASP A 168 -1.10 8.46 -5.74
C ASP A 168 -1.30 8.95 -4.29
N PHE A 169 -1.37 8.04 -3.31
CA PHE A 169 -1.59 8.42 -1.91
C PHE A 169 -0.39 9.18 -1.35
N GLU A 170 -0.64 10.43 -0.97
CA GLU A 170 0.28 11.24 -0.20
C GLU A 170 -0.21 11.32 1.24
N ALA A 171 0.63 10.86 2.17
CA ALA A 171 0.34 11.01 3.60
C ALA A 171 0.35 12.49 3.96
N SER A 172 -0.60 12.91 4.81
CA SER A 172 -0.60 14.26 5.34
C SER A 172 0.70 14.52 6.09
N ASP A 173 1.32 15.66 5.80
CA ASP A 173 2.52 16.14 6.48
C ASP A 173 2.18 16.94 7.75
N LYS A 174 0.90 17.17 8.01
CA LYS A 174 0.42 17.96 9.15
C LYS A 174 0.67 17.27 10.47
N ILE A 175 1.05 18.07 11.46
CA ILE A 175 1.27 17.63 12.82
C ILE A 175 0.00 16.99 13.41
N SER A 176 -1.19 17.58 13.19
CA SER A 176 -2.46 17.04 13.68
C SER A 176 -2.68 15.57 13.29
N ASP A 177 -2.35 15.25 12.05
CA ASP A 177 -2.65 13.96 11.44
C ASP A 177 -1.58 12.93 11.82
N CYS A 178 -0.35 13.37 12.07
CA CYS A 178 0.75 12.54 12.50
C CYS A 178 0.69 12.18 14.00
N ILE A 179 0.20 13.08 14.85
CA ILE A 179 0.23 12.92 16.32
C ILE A 179 -0.47 11.64 16.77
N GLU A 180 -1.58 11.26 16.14
CA GLU A 180 -2.35 10.07 16.52
C GLU A 180 -1.48 8.80 16.49
N HIS A 181 -0.52 8.74 15.57
CA HIS A 181 0.36 7.61 15.33
C HIS A 181 1.60 7.57 16.23
N ILE A 182 1.90 8.64 16.98
CA ILE A 182 3.08 8.72 17.84
C ILE A 182 2.83 7.94 19.14
N LYS A 183 3.72 7.00 19.49
CA LYS A 183 3.57 6.22 20.73
C LYS A 183 4.09 6.92 21.98
N SER A 184 5.11 7.77 21.84
CA SER A 184 5.71 8.48 22.98
C SER A 184 4.76 9.57 23.48
N SER A 185 4.41 9.49 24.76
CA SER A 185 3.64 10.50 25.49
C SER A 185 4.33 11.87 25.46
N GLU A 186 5.65 11.88 25.57
CA GLU A 186 6.47 13.10 25.62
C GLU A 186 6.45 13.82 24.28
N LEU A 187 6.64 13.09 23.18
CA LEU A 187 6.57 13.63 21.82
C LEU A 187 5.16 14.06 21.46
N LYS A 188 4.14 13.30 21.87
CA LYS A 188 2.74 13.70 21.72
C LYS A 188 2.47 15.04 22.43
N ALA A 189 2.87 15.18 23.69
CA ALA A 189 2.66 16.41 24.45
C ALA A 189 3.43 17.61 23.84
N LEU A 190 4.63 17.38 23.31
CA LEU A 190 5.40 18.40 22.61
C LEU A 190 4.65 18.90 21.37
N LEU A 191 4.24 17.98 20.50
CA LEU A 191 3.63 18.29 19.22
C LEU A 191 2.18 18.74 19.36
N TYR A 192 1.45 18.33 20.39
CA TYR A 192 0.09 18.80 20.66
C TYR A 192 0.03 20.31 20.93
N ASN A 193 1.10 20.88 21.50
CA ASN A 193 1.21 22.32 21.72
C ASN A 193 1.82 23.07 20.53
N ALA A 194 2.17 22.37 19.45
CA ALA A 194 2.67 22.98 18.22
C ALA A 194 1.52 23.51 17.34
N GLU A 195 1.88 24.22 16.27
CA GLU A 195 0.93 24.67 15.25
C GLU A 195 0.45 23.46 14.43
N GLN A 196 -0.74 22.96 14.75
CA GLN A 196 -1.28 21.69 14.26
C GLN A 196 -1.40 21.60 12.73
N ASP A 197 -1.61 22.74 12.07
CA ASP A 197 -1.81 22.85 10.62
C ASP A 197 -0.49 22.84 9.83
N LYS A 198 0.66 22.92 10.51
CA LYS A 198 1.99 22.92 9.89
C LYS A 198 2.57 21.51 9.84
N SER A 199 3.53 21.33 8.94
CA SER A 199 4.43 20.17 9.01
C SER A 199 5.45 20.32 10.13
N ILE A 200 6.07 19.19 10.54
CA ILE A 200 7.12 19.21 11.57
C ILE A 200 8.28 20.12 11.13
N ASP A 201 8.70 20.07 9.86
CA ASP A 201 9.79 20.89 9.33
C ASP A 201 9.44 22.38 9.38
N GLN A 202 8.21 22.74 8.99
CA GLN A 202 7.73 24.12 9.08
C GLN A 202 7.67 24.62 10.52
N TYR A 203 7.27 23.76 11.46
CA TYR A 203 7.25 24.09 12.88
C TYR A 203 8.67 24.32 13.42
N ILE A 204 9.64 23.49 13.04
CA ILE A 204 11.06 23.65 13.42
C ILE A 204 11.60 24.98 12.90
N GLU A 205 11.32 25.29 11.63
CA GLU A 205 11.72 26.55 11.00
C GLU A 205 11.17 27.77 11.75
N SER A 206 9.86 27.83 11.98
CA SER A 206 9.25 29.00 12.62
C SER A 206 9.49 29.08 14.13
N SER A 207 9.64 27.95 14.82
CA SER A 207 9.69 27.93 16.28
C SER A 207 11.11 27.90 16.85
N ILE A 208 12.07 27.35 16.10
CA ILE A 208 13.45 27.15 16.57
C ILE A 208 14.42 28.02 15.78
N TYR A 209 14.49 27.86 14.44
CA TYR A 209 15.47 28.58 13.62
C TYR A 209 15.20 30.10 13.62
N GLN A 210 13.94 30.52 13.45
CA GLN A 210 13.61 31.95 13.36
C GLN A 210 13.62 32.67 14.72
N THR A 211 13.50 31.95 15.84
CA THR A 211 13.46 32.57 17.18
C THR A 211 14.85 32.79 17.78
N ASN A 212 15.90 32.16 17.22
CA ASN A 212 17.29 32.23 17.71
C ASN A 212 17.45 31.94 19.22
N GLN A 213 16.49 31.24 19.85
CA GLN A 213 16.52 30.90 21.26
C GLN A 213 16.00 29.49 21.49
N PHE A 214 16.85 28.63 22.07
CA PHE A 214 16.44 27.32 22.57
C PHE A 214 15.68 27.49 23.88
N LYS A 215 14.39 27.15 23.85
CA LYS A 215 13.47 27.27 24.97
C LYS A 215 13.58 26.06 25.90
N ASN A 216 13.82 24.87 25.36
CA ASN A 216 13.92 23.65 26.16
C ASN A 216 14.67 22.51 25.44
N LYS A 217 14.89 21.41 26.18
CA LYS A 217 15.60 20.21 25.69
C LYS A 217 14.98 19.58 24.43
N ASN A 218 13.69 19.79 24.19
CA ASN A 218 12.99 19.20 23.05
C ASN A 218 13.32 19.92 21.75
N ASP A 219 13.79 21.17 21.79
CA ASP A 219 14.23 21.89 20.60
C ASP A 219 15.45 21.19 19.98
N PHE A 220 16.37 20.69 20.83
CA PHE A 220 17.51 19.90 20.36
C PHE A 220 17.09 18.56 19.75
N LEU A 221 16.04 17.93 20.28
CA LEU A 221 15.51 16.68 19.72
C LEU A 221 14.92 16.91 18.32
N LEU A 222 14.15 17.97 18.14
CA LEU A 222 13.57 18.33 16.85
C LEU A 222 14.64 18.72 15.83
N LEU A 223 15.68 19.46 16.25
CA LEU A 223 16.82 19.75 15.37
C LEU A 223 17.62 18.51 14.99
N ALA A 224 17.81 17.56 15.92
CA ALA A 224 18.46 16.30 15.60
C ALA A 224 17.64 15.50 14.58
N PHE A 225 16.31 15.49 14.72
CA PHE A 225 15.39 14.87 13.77
C PHE A 225 15.49 15.51 12.37
N ASP A 226 15.42 16.84 12.28
CA ASP A 226 15.59 17.58 11.02
C ASP A 226 16.95 17.29 10.35
N ALA A 227 18.02 17.23 11.14
CA ALA A 227 19.34 16.87 10.64
C ALA A 227 19.40 15.43 10.09
N VAL A 228 18.71 14.47 10.71
CA VAL A 228 18.62 13.09 10.21
C VAL A 228 17.84 13.04 8.90
N ILE A 229 16.72 13.75 8.80
CA ILE A 229 15.91 13.80 7.56
C ILE A 229 16.74 14.38 6.40
N LYS A 230 17.46 15.49 6.64
CA LYS A 230 18.25 16.15 5.60
C LYS A 230 19.47 15.36 5.12
N GLN A 231 19.90 14.34 5.86
CA GLN A 231 21.04 13.47 5.50
C GLN A 231 20.63 12.15 4.85
N GLY A 232 19.36 11.74 4.95
CA GLY A 232 18.82 10.51 4.35
C GLY A 232 18.28 10.73 2.94
#